data_AF-A0A958AIL2-F1
#
_entry.id   AF-A0A958AIL2-F1
#
_cell.length_a   1.000
_cell.length_b   1.000
_cell.length_c   1.000
_cell.angle_alpha   90.00
_cell.angle_beta   90.00
_cell.angle_gamma   90.00
#
_symmetry.space_group_name_H-M   'P 1'
#
loop_
_entity.id
_entity.type
_entity.pdbx_description
1 polymer ?
#
loop_
_entity_poly.entity_id
_entity_poly.type
_entity_poly.pdbx_seq_one_letter_code
_entity_poly.pdbx_strand_id
1 'polypeptide(L)'
;MYASPWAKVVLPLIALVLFLTALAIETNHSNAQSGGNLLTNGNFERGFTFRENCGGHVAIGWGCFTNRGQAVYGFYDDEWPPVVADGGHSQLIEINTKGLGVGTDDRYAGLYQTVRVVPGAVYQFSLRGMIRSTTEDAAFLDPWRYRVQFGYSLGRQADWRDVTNWVDVGWDLYDDRLQPTVFNDFSAKFFA
;
A
#
# COMPACT_ATOMS: atom_id res chain seq x y z
N MET A 1 -37.80 44.23 62.04
CA MET A 1 -37.76 43.70 60.66
C MET A 1 -36.71 42.61 60.63
N TYR A 2 -37.12 41.34 60.65
CA TYR A 2 -36.23 40.17 60.67
C TYR A 2 -35.90 39.77 59.22
N ALA A 3 -34.63 39.84 58.85
CA ALA A 3 -34.14 39.29 57.59
C ALA A 3 -33.94 37.77 57.72
N SER A 4 -34.51 37.03 56.76
CA SER A 4 -34.49 35.56 56.67
C SER A 4 -33.05 35.00 56.58
N PRO A 5 -32.71 33.92 57.34
CA PRO A 5 -31.36 33.34 57.36
C PRO A 5 -31.00 32.50 56.12
N TRP A 6 -31.91 32.36 55.14
CA TRP A 6 -31.76 31.43 54.03
C TRP A 6 -30.94 31.99 52.85
N ALA A 7 -30.63 33.29 52.86
CA ALA A 7 -29.92 33.96 51.77
C ALA A 7 -28.40 33.72 51.74
N LYS A 8 -27.81 33.03 52.74
CA LYS A 8 -26.36 32.80 52.81
C LYS A 8 -25.89 31.40 52.45
N VAL A 9 -26.80 30.47 52.16
CA VAL A 9 -26.45 29.06 51.88
C VAL A 9 -26.64 28.67 50.41
N VAL A 10 -27.30 29.51 49.60
CA VAL A 10 -27.60 29.16 48.19
C VAL A 10 -26.47 29.53 47.22
N LEU A 11 -25.55 30.44 47.60
CA LEU A 11 -24.49 30.93 46.72
C LEU A 11 -23.20 30.08 46.61
N PRO A 12 -22.79 29.21 47.56
CA PRO A 12 -21.60 28.38 47.35
C PRO A 12 -21.91 27.06 46.62
N LEU A 13 -23.19 26.64 46.52
CA LEU A 13 -23.55 25.35 45.92
C LEU A 13 -23.62 25.38 44.38
N ILE A 14 -23.88 26.55 43.79
CA ILE A 14 -23.91 26.69 42.32
C ILE A 14 -22.49 26.77 41.73
N ALA A 15 -21.51 27.27 42.51
CA ALA A 15 -20.11 27.31 42.08
C ALA A 15 -19.43 25.93 42.09
N LEU A 16 -19.91 24.99 42.91
CA LEU A 16 -19.35 23.62 42.97
C LEU A 16 -19.89 22.72 41.84
N VAL A 17 -21.10 22.99 41.33
CA VAL A 17 -21.71 22.20 40.25
C VAL A 17 -21.23 22.64 38.86
N LEU A 18 -20.72 23.86 38.71
CA LEU A 18 -20.13 24.34 37.45
C LEU A 18 -18.66 23.94 37.25
N PHE A 19 -18.02 23.31 38.23
CA PHE A 19 -16.63 22.83 38.14
C PHE A 19 -16.49 21.33 37.85
N LEU A 20 -17.59 20.60 37.74
CA LEU A 20 -17.60 19.14 37.51
C LEU A 20 -18.00 18.71 36.09
N THR A 21 -18.17 19.67 35.17
CA THR A 21 -18.43 19.41 33.74
C THR A 21 -17.27 19.81 32.83
N ALA A 22 -16.04 19.78 33.34
CA ALA A 22 -14.90 19.50 32.48
C ALA A 22 -14.93 17.99 32.19
N LEU A 23 -15.85 17.58 31.32
CA LEU A 23 -15.69 16.34 30.58
C LEU A 23 -14.36 16.54 29.84
N ALA A 24 -13.30 15.94 30.36
CA ALA A 24 -12.10 15.76 29.60
C ALA A 24 -12.53 14.94 28.38
N ILE A 25 -12.83 15.63 27.28
CA ILE A 25 -12.59 15.08 25.96
C ILE A 25 -11.08 15.01 25.92
N GLU A 26 -10.52 13.98 26.55
CA GLU A 26 -9.27 13.41 26.12
C GLU A 26 -9.58 12.99 24.69
N THR A 27 -9.34 13.91 23.75
CA THR A 27 -8.96 13.48 22.43
C THR A 27 -7.74 12.61 22.70
N ASN A 28 -7.97 11.29 22.75
CA ASN A 28 -6.96 10.32 22.42
C ASN A 28 -6.55 10.67 20.98
N HIS A 29 -5.75 11.73 20.83
CA HIS A 29 -4.71 11.73 19.84
C HIS A 29 -3.86 10.57 20.30
N SER A 30 -4.24 9.38 19.84
CA SER A 30 -3.30 8.30 19.63
C SER A 30 -2.11 9.01 19.01
N ASN A 31 -1.06 9.21 19.81
CA ASN A 31 0.23 9.54 19.27
C ASN A 31 0.38 8.51 18.17
N ALA A 32 0.38 8.96 16.91
CA ALA A 32 0.79 8.14 15.81
C ALA A 32 2.23 7.84 16.14
N GLN A 33 2.43 6.78 16.93
CA GLN A 33 3.71 6.16 17.13
C GLN A 33 4.16 5.95 15.71
N SER A 34 5.24 6.64 15.33
CA SER A 34 5.88 6.44 14.03
C SER A 34 6.42 5.02 14.06
N GLY A 35 5.53 4.04 13.94
CA GLY A 35 5.87 2.66 13.73
C GLY A 35 6.71 2.66 12.48
N GLY A 36 7.95 2.19 12.61
CA GLY A 36 8.84 2.07 11.46
C GLY A 36 8.19 1.21 10.36
N ASN A 37 8.82 1.19 9.19
CA ASN A 37 8.36 0.36 8.09
C ASN A 37 8.19 -1.11 8.55
N LEU A 38 6.96 -1.62 8.48
CA LEU A 38 6.63 -2.99 8.89
C LEU A 38 7.01 -4.02 7.81
N LEU A 39 7.24 -3.56 6.57
CA LEU A 39 7.64 -4.43 5.48
C LEU A 39 9.11 -4.82 5.65
N THR A 40 9.35 -6.13 5.70
CA THR A 40 10.68 -6.68 5.51
C THR A 40 11.13 -6.37 4.09
N ASN A 41 12.30 -5.74 3.96
CA ASN A 41 12.87 -5.36 2.67
C ASN A 41 11.91 -4.50 1.81
N GLY A 42 11.22 -3.54 2.44
CA GLY A 42 10.24 -2.70 1.75
C GLY A 42 10.82 -1.74 0.71
N ASN A 43 12.13 -1.48 0.74
CA ASN A 43 12.85 -0.70 -0.26
C ASN A 43 13.74 -1.56 -1.18
N PHE A 44 13.64 -2.89 -1.09
CA PHE A 44 14.35 -3.87 -1.93
C PHE A 44 15.88 -3.98 -1.76
N GLU A 45 16.50 -3.18 -0.91
CA GLU A 45 17.97 -3.13 -0.70
C GLU A 45 18.57 -4.31 0.08
N ARG A 46 17.76 -5.25 0.59
CA ARG A 46 18.27 -6.44 1.31
C ARG A 46 18.50 -7.64 0.41
N GLY A 47 18.46 -7.45 -0.90
CA GLY A 47 18.73 -8.48 -1.90
C GLY A 47 17.53 -9.35 -2.24
N PHE A 48 17.78 -10.29 -3.16
CA PHE A 48 16.77 -11.10 -3.83
C PHE A 48 17.11 -12.58 -3.76
N THR A 49 16.10 -13.43 -3.91
CA THR A 49 16.27 -14.88 -3.99
C THR A 49 15.48 -15.45 -5.16
N PHE A 50 16.04 -16.42 -5.85
CA PHE A 50 15.33 -17.13 -6.90
C PHE A 50 14.11 -17.88 -6.33
N ARG A 51 12.99 -17.77 -7.03
CA ARG A 51 11.70 -18.39 -6.72
C ARG A 51 11.20 -19.09 -7.97
N GLU A 52 11.36 -20.40 -8.01
CA GLU A 52 10.96 -21.23 -9.15
C GLU A 52 9.49 -21.04 -9.52
N ASN A 53 8.61 -20.97 -8.51
CA ASN A 53 7.17 -20.76 -8.69
C ASN A 53 6.79 -19.40 -9.29
N CYS A 54 7.75 -18.49 -9.41
CA CYS A 54 7.57 -17.16 -10.00
C CYS A 54 8.50 -16.94 -11.21
N GLY A 55 9.28 -17.95 -11.61
CA GLY A 55 10.13 -17.86 -12.79
C GLY A 55 11.24 -16.82 -12.70
N GLY A 56 11.69 -16.44 -11.48
CA GLY A 56 12.66 -15.36 -11.34
C GLY A 56 13.07 -15.02 -9.91
N HIS A 57 13.70 -13.86 -9.74
CA HIS A 57 14.21 -13.33 -8.48
C HIS A 57 13.18 -12.45 -7.79
N VAL A 58 12.93 -12.73 -6.51
CA VAL A 58 12.01 -11.98 -5.68
C VAL A 58 12.72 -11.47 -4.44
N ALA A 59 12.44 -10.21 -4.10
CA ALA A 59 13.01 -9.54 -2.95
C ALA A 59 12.87 -10.39 -1.66
N ILE A 60 13.94 -10.46 -0.87
CA ILE A 60 13.93 -11.25 0.38
C ILE A 60 12.82 -10.75 1.31
N GLY A 61 12.01 -11.66 1.84
CA GLY A 61 10.86 -11.34 2.69
C GLY A 61 9.53 -11.18 1.93
N TRP A 62 9.57 -11.16 0.60
CA TRP A 62 8.37 -11.10 -0.24
C TRP A 62 8.03 -12.48 -0.84
N GLY A 63 6.73 -12.71 -0.97
CA GLY A 63 6.16 -13.73 -1.84
C GLY A 63 5.74 -13.11 -3.17
N CYS A 64 5.40 -13.97 -4.12
CA CYS A 64 5.01 -13.62 -5.48
C CYS A 64 3.86 -14.51 -5.93
N PHE A 65 3.01 -13.99 -6.80
CA PHE A 65 1.87 -14.72 -7.34
C PHE A 65 1.58 -14.33 -8.78
N THR A 66 0.90 -15.22 -9.49
CA THR A 66 0.28 -14.96 -10.78
C THR A 66 -1.05 -15.69 -10.83
N ASN A 67 -1.93 -15.30 -11.74
CA ASN A 67 -3.17 -16.04 -11.99
C ASN A 67 -3.02 -17.20 -12.97
N ARG A 68 -1.78 -17.46 -13.44
CA ARG A 68 -1.45 -18.48 -14.44
C ARG A 68 -2.21 -18.33 -15.77
N GLY A 69 -2.67 -17.11 -16.07
CA GLY A 69 -3.21 -16.79 -17.39
C GLY A 69 -2.17 -17.00 -18.49
N GLN A 70 -2.60 -17.02 -19.75
CA GLN A 70 -1.73 -17.23 -20.90
C GLN A 70 -0.86 -15.97 -21.16
N ALA A 71 0.21 -15.85 -20.39
CA ALA A 71 1.26 -14.85 -20.50
C ALA A 71 2.59 -15.45 -20.02
N VAL A 72 3.69 -14.82 -20.40
CA VAL A 72 4.99 -15.02 -19.77
C VAL A 72 5.08 -14.06 -18.59
N TYR A 73 5.42 -14.60 -17.42
CA TYR A 73 5.63 -13.84 -16.20
C TYR A 73 7.08 -13.93 -15.79
N GLY A 74 7.66 -12.81 -15.38
CA GLY A 74 9.03 -12.74 -14.90
C GLY A 74 9.15 -11.81 -13.69
N PHE A 75 10.05 -12.16 -12.78
CA PHE A 75 10.37 -11.37 -11.59
C PHE A 75 11.88 -11.20 -11.54
N TYR A 76 12.36 -9.97 -11.40
CA TYR A 76 13.78 -9.68 -11.48
C TYR A 76 14.21 -8.67 -10.43
N ASP A 77 15.45 -8.84 -9.98
CA ASP A 77 16.25 -7.78 -9.36
C ASP A 77 16.68 -6.82 -10.49
N ASP A 78 16.09 -5.63 -10.53
CA ASP A 78 16.40 -4.62 -11.54
C ASP A 78 17.30 -3.55 -10.93
N GLU A 79 18.56 -3.59 -11.36
CA GLU A 79 19.62 -2.68 -10.90
C GLU A 79 19.85 -1.53 -11.89
N TRP A 80 19.01 -1.41 -12.93
CA TRP A 80 19.19 -0.37 -13.93
C TRP A 80 18.84 1.01 -13.35
N PRO A 81 19.79 1.96 -13.24
CA PRO A 81 19.58 3.17 -12.45
C PRO A 81 18.31 3.98 -12.77
N PRO A 82 17.86 4.10 -14.04
CA PRO A 82 16.60 4.81 -14.35
C PRO A 82 15.34 4.22 -13.74
N VAL A 83 15.36 2.97 -13.25
CA VAL A 83 14.20 2.27 -12.69
C VAL A 83 14.37 1.90 -11.21
N VAL A 84 15.42 2.42 -10.58
CA VAL A 84 15.69 2.29 -9.14
C VAL A 84 15.24 3.57 -8.45
N ALA A 85 14.23 3.46 -7.58
CA ALA A 85 13.62 4.60 -6.90
C ALA A 85 14.38 5.02 -5.63
N ASP A 86 15.07 4.09 -4.99
CA ASP A 86 15.87 4.25 -3.77
C ASP A 86 17.02 3.24 -3.83
N GLY A 87 18.18 3.59 -3.25
CA GLY A 87 19.33 2.69 -3.18
C GLY A 87 19.84 2.20 -4.55
N GLY A 88 19.99 0.87 -4.69
CA GLY A 88 20.57 0.21 -5.86
C GLY A 88 19.65 -0.78 -6.56
N HIS A 89 18.48 -1.11 -5.98
CA HIS A 89 17.64 -2.19 -6.46
C HIS A 89 16.17 -1.79 -6.59
N SER A 90 15.48 -2.39 -7.56
CA SER A 90 14.02 -2.41 -7.60
C SER A 90 13.51 -3.80 -7.99
N GLN A 91 12.27 -4.10 -7.60
CA GLN A 91 11.61 -5.33 -8.03
C GLN A 91 10.89 -5.09 -9.35
N LEU A 92 11.41 -5.67 -10.43
CA LEU A 92 10.71 -5.73 -11.71
C LEU A 92 9.72 -6.90 -11.71
N ILE A 93 8.49 -6.63 -12.16
CA ILE A 93 7.49 -7.62 -12.54
C ILE A 93 7.23 -7.45 -14.04
N GLU A 94 7.51 -8.47 -14.83
CA GLU A 94 7.26 -8.48 -16.27
C GLU A 94 6.05 -9.37 -16.59
N ILE A 95 5.14 -8.85 -17.41
CA ILE A 95 4.08 -9.62 -18.06
C ILE A 95 4.18 -9.36 -19.55
N ASN A 96 4.30 -10.41 -20.37
CA ASN A 96 4.29 -10.26 -21.82
C ASN A 96 3.59 -11.44 -22.51
N THR A 97 3.07 -11.19 -23.72
CA THR A 97 2.44 -12.20 -24.56
C THR A 97 3.29 -12.54 -25.79
N LYS A 98 4.59 -12.20 -25.76
CA LYS A 98 5.47 -12.38 -26.93
C LYS A 98 5.60 -13.86 -27.27
N GLY A 99 5.33 -14.19 -28.53
CA GLY A 99 5.38 -15.58 -29.00
C GLY A 99 4.24 -16.46 -28.47
N LEU A 100 3.27 -15.88 -27.77
CA LEU A 100 2.01 -16.53 -27.44
C LEU A 100 0.96 -16.15 -28.48
N GLY A 101 -0.07 -16.99 -28.63
CA GLY A 101 -1.23 -16.70 -29.48
C GLY A 101 -2.12 -15.60 -28.89
N VAL A 102 -3.44 -15.76 -28.96
CA VAL A 102 -4.36 -14.84 -28.29
C VAL A 102 -4.18 -14.98 -26.77
N GLY A 103 -3.79 -13.90 -26.09
CA GLY A 103 -3.75 -13.89 -24.62
C GLY A 103 -5.14 -14.06 -24.03
N THR A 104 -5.26 -14.75 -22.88
CA THR A 104 -6.53 -14.97 -22.15
C THR A 104 -6.86 -13.78 -21.25
N ASP A 105 -8.00 -13.09 -21.33
CA ASP A 105 -8.28 -11.87 -20.54
C ASP A 105 -7.93 -11.97 -19.04
N ASP A 106 -7.67 -10.81 -18.42
CA ASP A 106 -7.38 -10.68 -16.98
C ASP A 106 -6.09 -11.40 -16.54
N ARG A 107 -4.91 -11.00 -17.04
CA ARG A 107 -3.62 -11.56 -16.58
C ARG A 107 -3.04 -10.67 -15.50
N TYR A 108 -2.67 -11.25 -14.37
CA TYR A 108 -2.01 -10.51 -13.30
C TYR A 108 -0.87 -11.29 -12.68
N ALA A 109 0.10 -10.51 -12.19
CA ALA A 109 1.21 -10.94 -11.37
C ALA A 109 1.41 -9.90 -10.26
N GLY A 110 1.93 -10.33 -9.11
CA GLY A 110 2.11 -9.44 -7.99
C GLY A 110 3.04 -9.99 -6.92
N LEU A 111 3.31 -9.12 -5.96
CA LEU A 111 4.09 -9.41 -4.76
C LEU A 111 3.16 -9.36 -3.56
N TYR A 112 3.49 -10.11 -2.52
CA TYR A 112 2.78 -10.03 -1.25
C TYR A 112 3.71 -10.22 -0.06
N GLN A 113 3.32 -9.66 1.08
CA GLN A 113 3.96 -9.93 2.35
C GLN A 113 2.88 -9.95 3.44
N THR A 114 2.87 -10.99 4.25
CA THR A 114 2.01 -11.05 5.44
C THR A 114 2.72 -10.38 6.60
N VAL A 115 2.18 -9.26 7.07
CA VAL A 115 2.74 -8.47 8.17
C VAL A 115 1.87 -8.56 9.42
N ARG A 116 2.49 -8.49 10.61
CA ARG A 116 1.75 -8.39 11.87
C ARG A 116 1.35 -6.94 12.10
N VAL A 117 0.08 -6.73 12.40
CA VAL A 117 -0.54 -5.42 12.65
C VAL A 117 -1.27 -5.43 13.98
N VAL A 118 -1.49 -4.24 14.54
CA VAL A 118 -2.29 -4.05 15.75
C VAL A 118 -3.75 -3.87 15.33
N PRO A 119 -4.69 -4.69 15.85
CA PRO A 119 -6.11 -4.54 15.53
C PRO A 119 -6.64 -3.14 15.89
N GLY A 120 -7.38 -2.53 14.99
CA GLY A 120 -7.96 -1.19 15.13
C GLY A 120 -6.99 -0.04 14.86
N ALA A 121 -5.72 -0.31 14.58
CA ALA A 121 -4.75 0.73 14.22
C ALA A 121 -4.86 1.14 12.74
N VAL A 122 -4.49 2.39 12.46
CA VAL A 122 -4.40 2.93 11.09
C VAL A 122 -2.98 2.77 10.58
N TYR A 123 -2.85 2.21 9.39
CA TYR A 123 -1.59 2.08 8.67
C TYR A 123 -1.63 2.86 7.36
N GLN A 124 -0.44 3.24 6.88
CA GLN A 124 -0.24 3.79 5.55
C GLN A 124 0.62 2.82 4.74
N PHE A 125 0.13 2.44 3.57
CA PHE A 125 0.93 1.84 2.52
C PHE A 125 1.43 2.94 1.57
N SER A 126 2.69 2.84 1.15
CA SER A 126 3.30 3.75 0.18
C SER A 126 4.08 2.93 -0.85
N LEU A 127 3.95 3.32 -2.12
CA LEU A 127 4.59 2.66 -3.26
C LEU A 127 5.12 3.73 -4.22
N ARG A 128 6.30 3.49 -4.78
CA ARG A 128 6.90 4.33 -5.81
C ARG A 128 7.41 3.43 -6.94
N GLY A 129 7.12 3.80 -8.18
CA GLY A 129 7.46 2.97 -9.33
C GLY A 129 7.05 3.58 -10.66
N MET A 130 7.04 2.76 -11.70
CA MET A 130 6.68 3.17 -13.06
C MET A 130 6.17 1.98 -13.85
N ILE A 131 5.47 2.25 -14.95
CA ILE A 131 5.07 1.24 -15.93
C ILE A 131 5.87 1.47 -17.20
N ARG A 132 6.48 0.41 -17.74
CA ARG A 132 7.29 0.43 -18.96
C ARG A 132 6.72 -0.52 -20.01
N SER A 133 6.72 -0.11 -21.28
CA SER A 133 6.25 -0.95 -22.40
C SER A 133 7.12 -0.78 -23.65
N THR A 134 7.14 -1.79 -24.52
CA THR A 134 7.83 -1.74 -25.84
C THR A 134 6.91 -1.31 -26.99
N THR A 135 5.63 -1.06 -26.72
CA THR A 135 4.66 -0.65 -27.74
C THR A 135 4.65 0.88 -27.87
N GLU A 136 5.35 1.38 -28.88
CA GLU A 136 5.44 2.81 -29.23
C GLU A 136 4.23 3.33 -30.04
N ASP A 137 3.36 2.44 -30.55
CA ASP A 137 2.25 2.84 -31.44
C ASP A 137 1.06 3.47 -30.68
N ALA A 138 1.21 4.76 -30.41
CA ALA A 138 0.24 5.67 -29.76
C ALA A 138 -1.19 5.64 -30.34
N ALA A 139 -1.38 5.17 -31.58
CA ALA A 139 -2.67 5.18 -32.26
C ALA A 139 -3.66 4.09 -31.77
N PHE A 140 -3.20 3.08 -31.03
CA PHE A 140 -4.01 1.94 -30.53
C PHE A 140 -3.83 1.65 -29.04
N LEU A 141 -3.24 2.58 -28.30
CA LEU A 141 -2.91 2.40 -26.89
C LEU A 141 -4.19 2.42 -26.05
N ASP A 142 -4.74 1.24 -25.77
CA ASP A 142 -5.66 1.06 -24.65
C ASP A 142 -5.01 1.67 -23.39
N PRO A 143 -5.60 2.75 -22.82
CA PRO A 143 -5.06 3.40 -21.62
C PRO A 143 -5.16 2.49 -20.39
N TRP A 144 -5.85 1.35 -20.50
CA TRP A 144 -6.05 0.38 -19.43
C TRP A 144 -5.26 -0.91 -19.62
N ARG A 145 -4.30 -0.95 -20.56
CA ARG A 145 -3.53 -2.16 -20.92
C ARG A 145 -2.72 -2.78 -19.78
N TYR A 146 -2.17 -1.97 -18.88
CA TYR A 146 -1.54 -2.46 -17.65
C TYR A 146 -1.94 -1.57 -16.50
N ARG A 147 -2.41 -2.17 -15.42
CA ARG A 147 -2.80 -1.47 -14.20
C ARG A 147 -1.99 -2.00 -13.04
N VAL A 148 -1.61 -1.09 -12.16
CA VAL A 148 -0.99 -1.43 -10.88
C VAL A 148 -2.05 -1.25 -9.82
N GLN A 149 -2.20 -2.25 -8.95
CA GLN A 149 -3.22 -2.28 -7.93
C GLN A 149 -2.62 -2.62 -6.57
N PHE A 150 -3.23 -2.07 -5.53
CA PHE A 150 -2.94 -2.37 -4.14
C PHE A 150 -4.19 -2.95 -3.48
N GLY A 151 -4.02 -3.96 -2.63
CA GLY A 151 -5.10 -4.55 -1.85
C GLY A 151 -4.56 -5.26 -0.63
N TYR A 152 -5.44 -5.57 0.32
CA TYR A 152 -5.06 -6.24 1.55
C TYR A 152 -6.19 -7.12 2.08
N SER A 153 -5.82 -8.20 2.77
CA SER A 153 -6.73 -9.02 3.56
C SER A 153 -6.29 -8.97 5.02
N LEU A 154 -7.25 -9.13 5.93
CA LEU A 154 -7.02 -9.10 7.37
C LEU A 154 -7.42 -10.42 7.99
N GLY A 155 -6.74 -10.82 9.06
CA GLY A 155 -7.06 -12.03 9.80
C GLY A 155 -5.82 -12.79 10.22
N ARG A 156 -6.04 -13.87 10.99
CA ARG A 156 -4.94 -14.71 11.51
C ARG A 156 -4.17 -15.47 10.43
N GLN A 157 -4.81 -15.67 9.28
CA GLN A 157 -4.27 -16.37 8.12
C GLN A 157 -4.50 -15.52 6.86
N ALA A 158 -4.20 -14.22 6.94
CA ALA A 158 -4.35 -13.31 5.81
C ALA A 158 -3.57 -13.82 4.59
N ASP A 159 -4.27 -13.91 3.46
CA ASP A 159 -3.78 -14.43 2.19
C ASP A 159 -4.14 -13.46 1.07
N TRP A 160 -3.26 -13.34 0.08
CA TRP A 160 -3.49 -12.47 -1.09
C TRP A 160 -4.68 -12.96 -1.92
N ARG A 161 -4.99 -14.26 -1.87
CA ARG A 161 -6.13 -14.88 -2.56
C ARG A 161 -7.48 -14.40 -2.03
N ASP A 162 -7.52 -13.88 -0.81
CA ASP A 162 -8.74 -13.44 -0.13
C ASP A 162 -8.95 -11.91 -0.25
N VAL A 163 -8.10 -11.21 -1.00
CA VAL A 163 -8.19 -9.76 -1.21
C VAL A 163 -9.39 -9.44 -2.11
N THR A 164 -10.28 -8.59 -1.62
CA THR A 164 -11.51 -8.18 -2.32
C THR A 164 -11.61 -6.68 -2.56
N ASN A 165 -10.63 -5.92 -2.07
CA ASN A 165 -10.60 -4.46 -2.04
C ASN A 165 -9.42 -3.91 -2.87
N TRP A 166 -9.23 -4.44 -4.08
CA TRP A 166 -8.22 -3.94 -5.00
C TRP A 166 -8.50 -2.48 -5.38
N VAL A 167 -7.51 -1.64 -5.17
CA VAL A 167 -7.52 -0.21 -5.49
C VAL A 167 -6.49 0.03 -6.57
N ASP A 168 -6.91 0.70 -7.64
CA ASP A 168 -5.99 1.17 -8.66
C ASP A 168 -5.09 2.29 -8.11
N VAL A 169 -3.80 2.22 -8.37
CA VAL A 169 -2.85 3.21 -7.86
C VAL A 169 -2.83 4.52 -8.65
N GLY A 170 -3.50 4.56 -9.80
CA GLY A 170 -3.62 5.75 -10.66
C GLY A 170 -2.37 6.02 -11.51
N TRP A 171 -1.55 5.00 -11.78
CA TRP A 171 -0.39 5.13 -12.67
C TRP A 171 -0.82 4.94 -14.12
N ASP A 172 -1.14 6.05 -14.78
CA ASP A 172 -1.63 6.05 -16.17
C ASP A 172 -0.54 6.37 -17.20
N LEU A 173 0.67 6.71 -16.74
CA LEU A 173 1.82 6.94 -17.61
C LEU A 173 2.53 5.60 -17.91
N TYR A 174 2.70 5.34 -19.20
CA TYR A 174 3.44 4.20 -19.72
C TYR A 174 4.69 4.70 -20.42
N ASP A 175 5.82 4.55 -19.76
CA ASP A 175 7.12 4.93 -20.28
C ASP A 175 7.60 3.95 -21.36
N ASP A 176 8.46 4.46 -22.26
CA ASP A 176 9.24 3.59 -23.12
C ASP A 176 10.13 2.68 -22.26
N ARG A 177 10.24 1.40 -22.67
CA ARG A 177 11.01 0.40 -21.91
C ARG A 177 12.47 0.81 -21.71
N LEU A 178 13.07 1.48 -22.69
CA LEU A 178 14.49 1.84 -22.74
C LEU A 178 14.73 3.31 -22.40
N GLN A 179 13.69 4.13 -22.32
CA GLN A 179 13.76 5.55 -22.00
C GLN A 179 12.68 5.97 -20.99
N PRO A 180 12.69 5.43 -19.75
CA PRO A 180 11.75 5.84 -18.72
C PRO A 180 11.99 7.27 -18.28
N THR A 181 10.93 7.92 -17.81
CA THR A 181 10.96 9.36 -17.53
C THR A 181 10.80 9.65 -16.05
N VAL A 182 9.68 9.26 -15.45
CA VAL A 182 9.31 9.69 -14.09
C VAL A 182 8.77 8.55 -13.26
N PHE A 183 9.13 8.59 -11.97
CA PHE A 183 8.47 7.77 -10.97
C PHE A 183 7.10 8.36 -10.61
N ASN A 184 6.15 7.47 -10.38
CA ASN A 184 4.85 7.78 -9.82
C ASN A 184 4.82 7.31 -8.36
N ASP A 185 4.23 8.11 -7.49
CA ASP A 185 4.05 7.80 -6.08
C ASP A 185 2.58 7.45 -5.82
N PHE A 186 2.35 6.51 -4.91
CA PHE A 186 1.02 6.13 -4.42
C PHE A 186 1.05 6.00 -2.90
N SER A 187 -0.04 6.39 -2.25
CA SER A 187 -0.25 6.11 -0.83
C SER A 187 -1.70 5.83 -0.51
N ALA A 188 -1.94 4.87 0.37
CA ALA A 188 -3.27 4.53 0.88
C ALA A 188 -3.24 4.31 2.38
N LYS A 189 -4.26 4.80 3.08
CA LYS A 189 -4.48 4.50 4.50
C LYS A 189 -5.53 3.42 4.65
N PHE A 190 -5.32 2.53 5.60
CA PHE A 190 -6.28 1.48 5.93
C PHE A 190 -6.30 1.17 7.43
N PHE A 191 -7.43 0.63 7.89
CA PHE A 191 -7.60 0.12 9.25
C PHE A 191 -7.31 -1.37 9.26
N ALA A 192 -6.53 -1.82 10.24
CA ALA A 192 -6.19 -3.22 10.46
C ALA A 192 -7.11 -3.92 11.47
#